data_AF-E0WCQ1-F1
#
_entry.id   AF-E0WCQ1-F1
#
_cell.length_a   1.000
_cell.length_b   1.000
_cell.length_c   1.000
_cell.angle_alpha   90.00
_cell.angle_beta   90.00
_cell.angle_gamma   90.00
#
_symmetry.space_group_name_H-M   'P 1'
#
loop_
_entity.id
_entity.type
_entity.pdbx_description
1 polymer ?
#
loop_
_entity_poly.entity_id
_entity_poly.type
_entity_poly.pdbx_seq_one_letter_code
_entity_poly.pdbx_strand_id
1 'polypeptide(L)'
;EKKRQEWLLSELTGKRPLIPHDFPQTEEVKDVLDALHVISEFPSENFGPYIISMATSTSDVLAVELLQRECHVKKPLRVVPLFERLADLKAAPAVMTRLFSMDWYKNRINGKQEVMIGYSDSGKDAGRLSAAWELYKCQAALAKIAKQFGVKLTLFHGRGGTIGRGGGPSHLAILSQPPNTINGSLRVTIQGEVIEQSFGEEHLCFRTLQRFTAATLEHGMHPPVSPKPEWAALMDEMAIIATEEYRSYVFKEPRFVEYFRLATPELEFGRMNIGSRPSKRKPSGGIVSLRAIPWIFSWTQTRFHLPVWLGFGTAFKHVIEKDVRNFQILREMYNEWPFFRVTLDLVEMVFAKGDPKIAAMYDKLLVSEELLPFGEKLRANYEETKNLLLQVAGHKDLLE
;
A
#
# COMPACT_ATOMS: atom_id res chain seq x y z
N GLU A 1 21.49 13.34 0.74
CA GLU A 1 20.80 13.26 -0.56
C GLU A 1 21.52 13.99 -1.67
N LYS A 2 21.63 15.33 -1.66
CA LYS A 2 22.28 16.11 -2.74
C LYS A 2 23.65 15.56 -3.19
N LYS A 3 24.55 15.30 -2.23
CA LYS A 3 25.88 14.71 -2.46
C LYS A 3 25.84 13.34 -3.16
N ARG A 4 24.82 12.51 -2.85
CA ARG A 4 24.62 11.21 -3.52
C ARG A 4 24.16 11.41 -4.96
N GLN A 5 23.21 12.31 -5.20
CA GLN A 5 22.72 12.61 -6.55
C GLN A 5 23.85 13.15 -7.45
N GLU A 6 24.65 14.10 -6.94
CA GLU A 6 25.79 14.67 -7.67
C GLU A 6 26.79 13.59 -8.05
N TRP A 7 27.18 12.73 -7.10
CA TRP A 7 28.10 11.63 -7.38
C TRP A 7 27.52 10.60 -8.34
N LEU A 8 26.28 10.14 -8.12
CA LEU A 8 25.61 9.17 -9.01
C LEU A 8 25.49 9.69 -10.44
N LEU A 9 25.12 10.96 -10.62
CA LEU A 9 25.05 11.57 -11.95
C LEU A 9 26.42 11.71 -12.61
N SER A 10 27.46 12.05 -11.84
CA SER A 10 28.84 12.08 -12.32
C SER A 10 29.26 10.71 -12.85
N GLU A 11 29.01 9.64 -12.10
CA GLU A 11 29.35 8.28 -12.53
C GLU A 11 28.50 7.82 -13.72
N LEU A 12 27.18 8.10 -13.71
CA LEU A 12 26.24 7.73 -14.77
C LEU A 12 26.52 8.41 -16.12
N THR A 13 27.08 9.63 -16.09
CA THR A 13 27.53 10.35 -17.29
C THR A 13 28.96 9.99 -17.70
N GLY A 14 29.79 9.59 -16.74
CA GLY A 14 31.12 9.05 -16.97
C GLY A 14 31.11 7.73 -17.73
N LYS A 15 32.23 7.42 -18.40
CA LYS A 15 32.47 6.17 -19.13
C LYS A 15 33.44 5.21 -18.43
N ARG A 16 33.98 5.63 -17.28
CA ARG A 16 34.93 4.85 -16.50
C ARG A 16 34.17 3.74 -15.76
N PRO A 17 34.57 2.46 -15.87
CA PRO A 17 34.04 1.40 -15.02
C PRO A 17 34.31 1.67 -13.53
N LEU A 18 33.33 1.38 -12.69
CA LEU A 18 33.36 1.71 -11.26
C LEU A 18 33.77 0.54 -10.37
N ILE A 19 33.21 -0.66 -10.59
CA ILE A 19 33.39 -1.82 -9.71
C ILE A 19 34.67 -2.58 -10.11
N PRO A 20 35.71 -2.63 -9.26
CA PRO A 20 36.92 -3.41 -9.52
C PRO A 20 36.64 -4.92 -9.47
N HIS A 21 37.44 -5.71 -10.18
CA HIS A 21 37.34 -7.17 -10.16
C HIS A 21 37.60 -7.77 -8.77
N ASP A 22 38.45 -7.13 -7.97
CA ASP A 22 38.86 -7.54 -6.62
C ASP A 22 38.08 -6.83 -5.50
N PHE A 23 36.90 -6.28 -5.81
CA PHE A 23 36.06 -5.59 -4.83
C PHE A 23 35.68 -6.52 -3.67
N PRO A 24 36.05 -6.21 -2.41
CA PRO A 24 35.65 -7.01 -1.25
C PRO A 24 34.13 -6.97 -1.03
N GLN A 25 33.50 -8.15 -0.99
CA GLN A 25 32.05 -8.29 -0.88
C GLN A 25 31.67 -9.01 0.41
N THR A 26 30.69 -8.48 1.14
CA THR A 26 29.94 -9.26 2.15
C THR A 26 28.93 -10.17 1.43
N GLU A 27 28.35 -11.14 2.14
CA GLU A 27 27.31 -12.01 1.56
C GLU A 27 26.12 -11.21 0.99
N GLU A 28 25.64 -10.19 1.71
CA GLU A 28 24.53 -9.35 1.24
C GLU A 28 24.89 -8.53 -0.02
N VAL A 29 26.11 -8.00 -0.08
CA VAL A 29 26.57 -7.24 -1.26
C VAL A 29 26.75 -8.17 -2.46
N LYS A 30 27.32 -9.36 -2.22
CA LYS A 30 27.49 -10.38 -3.25
C LYS A 30 26.15 -10.81 -3.83
N ASP A 31 25.15 -11.07 -3.00
CA ASP A 31 23.80 -11.45 -3.45
C ASP A 31 23.17 -10.41 -4.40
N VAL A 32 23.29 -9.11 -4.08
CA VAL A 32 22.80 -8.02 -4.93
C VAL A 32 23.52 -7.98 -6.28
N LEU A 33 24.85 -8.10 -6.27
CA LEU A 33 25.65 -8.08 -7.50
C LEU A 33 25.40 -9.33 -8.35
N ASP A 34 25.40 -10.52 -7.74
CA ASP A 34 25.14 -11.79 -8.43
C ASP A 34 23.75 -11.80 -9.08
N ALA A 35 22.73 -11.24 -8.42
CA ALA A 35 21.39 -11.10 -9.01
C ALA A 35 21.41 -10.23 -10.29
N LEU A 36 22.20 -9.15 -10.31
CA LEU A 36 22.36 -8.30 -11.50
C LEU A 36 23.18 -8.99 -12.59
N HIS A 37 24.17 -9.80 -12.24
CA HIS A 37 24.91 -10.63 -13.20
C HIS A 37 23.96 -11.64 -13.86
N VAL A 38 23.12 -12.32 -13.09
CA VAL A 38 22.07 -13.19 -13.66
C VAL A 38 21.16 -12.41 -14.61
N ILE A 39 20.71 -11.20 -14.25
CA ILE A 39 19.92 -10.37 -15.18
C ILE A 39 20.68 -10.05 -16.47
N SER A 40 22.00 -9.87 -16.40
CA SER A 40 22.85 -9.55 -17.56
C SER A 40 23.03 -10.74 -18.53
N GLU A 41 22.92 -11.98 -18.05
CA GLU A 41 23.17 -13.21 -18.81
C GLU A 41 21.93 -13.72 -19.55
N PHE A 42 20.73 -13.38 -19.07
CA PHE A 42 19.48 -13.87 -19.64
C PHE A 42 18.85 -12.91 -20.66
N PRO A 43 18.00 -13.41 -21.58
CA PRO A 43 17.24 -12.56 -22.49
C PRO A 43 16.38 -11.54 -21.72
N SER A 44 16.38 -10.29 -22.19
CA SER A 44 15.66 -9.19 -21.53
C SER A 44 14.15 -9.41 -21.40
N GLU A 45 13.57 -10.25 -22.26
CA GLU A 45 12.14 -10.56 -22.26
C GLU A 45 11.70 -11.44 -21.07
N ASN A 46 12.66 -12.08 -20.39
CA ASN A 46 12.38 -12.89 -19.20
C ASN A 46 12.01 -12.01 -17.99
N PHE A 47 12.26 -10.70 -18.06
CA PHE A 47 12.19 -9.81 -16.92
C PHE A 47 11.18 -8.68 -17.11
N GLY A 48 10.51 -8.35 -16.01
CA GLY A 48 9.69 -7.15 -15.87
C GLY A 48 10.53 -5.95 -15.39
N PRO A 49 10.06 -5.19 -14.39
CA PRO A 49 10.83 -4.11 -13.78
C PRO A 49 11.74 -4.60 -12.65
N TYR A 50 12.77 -3.80 -12.35
CA TYR A 50 13.49 -3.85 -11.09
C TYR A 50 12.77 -2.96 -10.07
N ILE A 51 12.20 -3.55 -9.00
CA ILE A 51 11.41 -2.81 -8.01
C ILE A 51 12.24 -2.53 -6.77
N ILE A 52 12.32 -1.26 -6.37
CA ILE A 52 13.02 -0.82 -5.16
C ILE A 52 12.01 -0.70 -4.03
N SER A 53 11.97 -1.71 -3.15
CA SER A 53 11.20 -1.61 -1.91
C SER A 53 11.80 -0.54 -0.98
N MET A 54 10.97 0.10 -0.16
CA MET A 54 11.36 1.19 0.75
C MET A 54 12.06 2.35 0.02
N ALA A 55 11.61 2.71 -1.18
CA ALA A 55 12.13 3.85 -1.90
C ALA A 55 11.76 5.15 -1.16
N THR A 56 12.75 6.02 -0.95
CA THR A 56 12.59 7.28 -0.20
C THR A 56 13.06 8.50 -0.97
N SER A 57 13.96 8.31 -1.92
CA SER A 57 14.73 9.39 -2.52
C SER A 57 15.06 9.14 -3.99
N THR A 58 15.45 10.22 -4.68
CA THR A 58 15.93 10.15 -6.07
C THR A 58 17.19 9.28 -6.17
N SER A 59 18.08 9.35 -5.17
CA SER A 59 19.32 8.56 -5.17
C SER A 59 19.08 7.04 -5.15
N ASP A 60 17.97 6.58 -4.57
CA ASP A 60 17.62 5.15 -4.54
C ASP A 60 17.43 4.60 -5.97
N VAL A 61 16.73 5.37 -6.82
CA VAL A 61 16.50 5.01 -8.23
C VAL A 61 17.79 5.07 -9.04
N LEU A 62 18.56 6.16 -8.89
CA LEU A 62 19.82 6.34 -9.63
C LEU A 62 20.88 5.30 -9.25
N ALA A 63 20.91 4.86 -8.00
CA ALA A 63 21.84 3.83 -7.55
C ALA A 63 21.61 2.50 -8.29
N VAL A 64 20.35 2.09 -8.48
CA VAL A 64 20.04 0.87 -9.24
C VAL A 64 20.33 1.04 -10.73
N GLU A 65 20.04 2.21 -11.32
CA GLU A 65 20.44 2.47 -12.71
C GLU A 65 21.96 2.35 -12.90
N LEU A 66 22.75 2.85 -11.94
CA LEU A 66 24.21 2.72 -11.97
C LEU A 66 24.63 1.25 -11.82
N LEU A 67 24.11 0.54 -10.83
CA LEU A 67 24.47 -0.86 -10.60
C LEU A 67 24.11 -1.77 -11.79
N GLN A 68 22.96 -1.57 -12.43
CA GLN A 68 22.61 -2.31 -13.66
C GLN A 68 23.66 -2.08 -14.77
N ARG A 69 24.14 -0.85 -14.93
CA ARG A 69 25.19 -0.53 -15.91
C ARG A 69 26.52 -1.19 -15.56
N GLU A 70 26.94 -1.08 -14.30
CA GLU A 70 28.21 -1.62 -13.82
C GLU A 70 28.25 -3.16 -13.82
N CYS A 71 27.10 -3.82 -13.62
CA CYS A 71 26.95 -5.27 -13.80
C CYS A 71 26.64 -5.66 -15.25
N HIS A 72 26.92 -4.79 -16.21
CA HIS A 72 26.86 -5.06 -17.65
C HIS A 72 25.49 -5.52 -18.18
N VAL A 73 24.39 -5.11 -17.54
CA VAL A 73 23.05 -5.36 -18.06
C VAL A 73 22.83 -4.55 -19.34
N LYS A 74 23.04 -5.19 -20.50
CA LYS A 74 23.02 -4.55 -21.83
C LYS A 74 21.71 -3.83 -22.16
N LYS A 75 20.59 -4.40 -21.72
CA LYS A 75 19.24 -3.82 -21.81
C LYS A 75 18.71 -3.66 -20.38
N PRO A 76 19.06 -2.57 -19.68
CA PRO A 76 18.74 -2.44 -18.27
C PRO A 76 17.23 -2.39 -18.06
N LEU A 77 16.76 -3.08 -17.01
CA LEU A 77 15.36 -3.13 -16.64
C LEU A 77 14.90 -1.73 -16.24
N ARG A 78 13.60 -1.46 -16.45
CA ARG A 78 13.00 -0.22 -15.94
C ARG A 78 12.99 -0.26 -14.42
N VAL A 79 13.47 0.81 -13.78
CA VAL A 79 13.55 0.92 -12.33
C VAL A 79 12.25 1.53 -11.78
N VAL A 80 11.64 0.85 -10.81
CA VAL A 80 10.33 1.19 -10.25
C VAL A 80 10.47 1.44 -8.74
N PRO A 81 10.37 2.70 -8.28
CA PRO A 81 10.32 2.97 -6.84
C PRO A 81 9.00 2.48 -6.26
N LEU A 82 9.06 1.77 -5.13
CA LEU A 82 7.91 1.38 -4.31
C LEU A 82 7.88 2.28 -3.06
N PHE A 83 6.90 3.19 -3.01
CA PHE A 83 6.66 4.08 -1.88
C PHE A 83 5.69 3.41 -0.90
N GLU A 84 6.15 3.19 0.34
CA GLU A 84 5.46 2.31 1.32
C GLU A 84 5.02 3.02 2.60
N ARG A 85 5.73 4.04 3.07
CA ARG A 85 5.32 4.78 4.29
C ARG A 85 4.59 6.06 3.93
N LEU A 86 3.84 6.61 4.88
CA LEU A 86 3.08 7.84 4.68
C LEU A 86 3.99 9.01 4.28
N ALA A 87 5.17 9.10 4.89
CA ALA A 87 6.16 10.14 4.57
C ALA A 87 6.72 9.98 3.14
N ASP A 88 6.92 8.72 2.70
CA ASP A 88 7.47 8.41 1.38
C ASP A 88 6.43 8.72 0.30
N LEU A 89 5.15 8.42 0.53
CA LEU A 89 4.05 8.81 -0.37
C LEU A 89 3.93 10.33 -0.52
N LYS A 90 4.05 11.10 0.57
CA LYS A 90 4.07 12.56 0.55
C LYS A 90 5.26 13.12 -0.23
N ALA A 91 6.42 12.47 -0.13
CA ALA A 91 7.64 12.89 -0.80
C ALA A 91 7.71 12.45 -2.29
N ALA A 92 6.97 11.41 -2.67
CA ALA A 92 7.02 10.81 -4.00
C ALA A 92 6.87 11.81 -5.16
N PRO A 93 5.91 12.78 -5.13
CA PRO A 93 5.81 13.82 -6.16
C PRO A 93 7.12 14.62 -6.34
N ALA A 94 7.76 15.01 -5.24
CA ALA A 94 9.01 15.77 -5.28
C ALA A 94 10.18 14.92 -5.78
N VAL A 95 10.26 13.66 -5.35
CA VAL A 95 11.27 12.69 -5.81
C VAL A 95 11.18 12.49 -7.32
N MET A 96 9.96 12.27 -7.84
CA MET A 96 9.74 12.05 -9.28
C MET A 96 9.95 13.33 -10.10
N THR A 97 9.55 14.50 -9.59
CA THR A 97 9.85 15.78 -10.22
C THR A 97 11.35 15.98 -10.40
N ARG A 98 12.13 15.65 -9.36
CA ARG A 98 13.60 15.75 -9.39
C ARG A 98 14.20 14.79 -10.42
N LEU A 99 13.73 13.54 -10.48
CA LEU A 99 14.16 12.56 -11.49
C LEU A 99 13.84 13.04 -12.91
N PHE A 100 12.62 13.50 -13.18
CA PHE A 100 12.22 13.95 -14.51
C PHE A 100 12.90 15.25 -14.97
N SER A 101 13.47 16.01 -14.03
CA SER A 101 14.27 17.21 -14.31
C SER A 101 15.74 16.91 -14.66
N MET A 102 16.17 15.64 -14.59
CA MET A 102 17.52 15.23 -14.94
C MET A 102 17.55 14.70 -16.38
N ASP A 103 18.30 15.37 -17.27
CA ASP A 103 18.36 15.01 -18.70
C ASP A 103 18.80 13.55 -18.92
N TRP A 104 19.81 13.09 -18.16
CA TRP A 104 20.26 11.70 -18.22
C TRP A 104 19.12 10.72 -17.95
N TYR A 105 18.35 10.95 -16.88
CA TYR A 105 17.25 10.07 -16.49
C TYR A 105 16.08 10.16 -17.47
N LYS A 106 15.74 11.36 -17.93
CA LYS A 106 14.67 11.58 -18.91
C LYS A 106 14.96 10.86 -20.23
N ASN A 107 16.20 10.90 -20.68
CA ASN A 107 16.66 10.15 -21.85
C ASN A 107 16.60 8.63 -21.60
N ARG A 108 17.05 8.18 -20.41
CA ARG A 108 17.08 6.78 -20.01
C ARG A 108 15.69 6.11 -20.02
N ILE A 109 14.67 6.81 -19.53
CA ILE A 109 13.30 6.27 -19.40
C ILE A 109 12.47 6.37 -20.69
N ASN A 110 12.96 7.11 -21.69
CA ASN A 110 12.33 7.29 -23.00
C ASN A 110 10.81 7.56 -22.92
N GLY A 111 10.44 8.54 -22.09
CA GLY A 111 9.06 8.99 -21.92
C GLY A 111 8.12 8.04 -21.18
N LYS A 112 8.60 6.97 -20.52
CA LYS A 112 7.76 6.04 -19.75
C LYS A 112 8.31 5.83 -18.34
N GLN A 113 7.48 6.02 -17.32
CA GLN A 113 7.83 5.72 -15.93
C GLN A 113 6.78 4.82 -15.30
N GLU A 114 7.23 3.86 -14.52
CA GLU A 114 6.35 3.07 -13.65
C GLU A 114 6.67 3.35 -12.18
N VAL A 115 5.64 3.54 -11.35
CA VAL A 115 5.77 3.76 -9.90
C VAL A 115 4.88 2.76 -9.17
N MET A 116 5.41 2.08 -8.16
CA MET A 116 4.64 1.14 -7.36
C MET A 116 4.15 1.80 -6.06
N ILE A 117 2.91 1.51 -5.68
CA ILE A 117 2.29 2.00 -4.45
C ILE A 117 1.86 0.84 -3.55
N GLY A 118 2.26 0.90 -2.27
CA GLY A 118 2.03 -0.17 -1.29
C GLY A 118 0.90 0.12 -0.31
N TYR A 119 -0.26 -0.52 -0.47
CA TYR A 119 -1.41 -0.29 0.40
C TYR A 119 -1.23 -0.86 1.82
N SER A 120 -0.86 -2.14 1.93
CA SER A 120 -0.75 -2.79 3.24
C SER A 120 0.38 -2.22 4.09
N ASP A 121 1.52 -1.88 3.49
CA ASP A 121 2.65 -1.29 4.21
C ASP A 121 2.34 0.13 4.68
N SER A 122 1.66 0.96 3.87
CA SER A 122 1.19 2.29 4.30
C SER A 122 0.12 2.20 5.38
N GLY A 123 -0.81 1.24 5.25
CA GLY A 123 -1.82 0.98 6.28
C GLY A 123 -1.20 0.54 7.61
N LYS A 124 -0.13 -0.26 7.57
CA LYS A 124 0.62 -0.66 8.76
C LYS A 124 1.33 0.52 9.44
N ASP A 125 1.79 1.50 8.68
CA ASP A 125 2.49 2.69 9.19
C ASP A 125 1.56 3.72 9.86
N ALA A 126 0.38 3.96 9.28
CA ALA A 126 -0.44 5.13 9.62
C ALA A 126 -1.94 4.87 9.78
N GLY A 127 -2.38 3.61 9.72
CA GLY A 127 -3.80 3.27 9.67
C GLY A 127 -4.36 3.34 8.25
N ARG A 128 -5.41 2.55 7.99
CA ARG A 128 -5.91 2.29 6.64
C ARG A 128 -6.58 3.51 5.99
N LEU A 129 -7.34 4.31 6.76
CA LEU A 129 -7.99 5.52 6.25
C LEU A 129 -6.96 6.52 5.71
N SER A 130 -5.97 6.87 6.55
CA SER A 130 -4.92 7.83 6.21
C SER A 130 -4.05 7.35 5.05
N ALA A 131 -3.72 6.05 5.03
CA ALA A 131 -3.01 5.44 3.92
C ALA A 131 -3.80 5.55 2.60
N ALA A 132 -5.10 5.23 2.61
CA ALA A 132 -5.93 5.31 1.41
C ALA A 132 -6.02 6.75 0.87
N TRP A 133 -6.18 7.73 1.77
CA TRP A 133 -6.26 9.14 1.38
C TRP A 133 -4.93 9.66 0.81
N GLU A 134 -3.82 9.35 1.47
CA GLU A 134 -2.51 9.78 0.98
C GLU A 134 -2.14 9.10 -0.34
N LEU A 135 -2.54 7.84 -0.54
CA LEU A 135 -2.41 7.15 -1.83
C LEU A 135 -3.21 7.85 -2.93
N TYR A 136 -4.44 8.30 -2.65
CA TYR A 136 -5.24 9.04 -3.64
C TYR A 136 -4.53 10.35 -4.05
N LYS A 137 -4.10 11.14 -3.06
CA LYS A 137 -3.38 12.41 -3.30
C LYS A 137 -2.06 12.21 -4.04
N CYS A 138 -1.26 11.22 -3.63
CA CYS A 138 0.01 10.89 -4.26
C CYS A 138 -0.17 10.52 -5.74
N GLN A 139 -1.14 9.65 -6.05
CA GLN A 139 -1.43 9.26 -7.43
C GLN A 139 -1.87 10.45 -8.30
N ALA A 140 -2.77 11.29 -7.79
CA ALA A 140 -3.20 12.50 -8.49
C ALA A 140 -2.04 13.47 -8.76
N ALA A 141 -1.16 13.66 -7.77
CA ALA A 141 0.02 14.50 -7.91
C ALA A 141 1.05 13.93 -8.91
N LEU A 142 1.32 12.62 -8.85
CA LEU A 142 2.21 11.94 -9.78
C LEU A 142 1.70 12.01 -11.23
N ALA A 143 0.39 11.83 -11.45
CA ALA A 143 -0.21 11.98 -12.78
C ALA A 143 -0.06 13.40 -13.32
N LYS A 144 -0.28 14.42 -12.48
CA LYS A 144 -0.08 15.83 -12.85
C LYS A 144 1.37 16.11 -13.25
N ILE A 145 2.34 15.64 -12.46
CA ILE A 145 3.77 15.84 -12.73
C ILE A 145 4.18 15.09 -14.00
N ALA A 146 3.78 13.83 -14.15
CA ALA A 146 4.08 13.05 -15.35
C ALA A 146 3.58 13.75 -16.63
N LYS A 147 2.36 14.31 -16.59
CA LYS A 147 1.81 15.12 -17.69
C LYS A 147 2.67 16.36 -17.98
N GLN A 148 3.09 17.10 -16.94
CA GLN A 148 3.94 18.29 -17.11
C GLN A 148 5.28 17.99 -17.78
N PHE A 149 5.86 16.82 -17.51
CA PHE A 149 7.16 16.41 -18.07
C PHE A 149 7.05 15.62 -19.39
N GLY A 150 5.83 15.34 -19.87
CA GLY A 150 5.60 14.54 -21.07
C GLY A 150 5.91 13.04 -20.89
N VAL A 151 5.75 12.53 -19.67
CA VAL A 151 6.03 11.13 -19.31
C VAL A 151 4.72 10.35 -19.19
N LYS A 152 4.63 9.19 -19.86
CA LYS A 152 3.57 8.21 -19.64
C LYS A 152 3.83 7.49 -18.32
N LEU A 153 3.03 7.79 -17.31
CA LEU A 153 3.04 7.12 -16.02
C LEU A 153 2.21 5.84 -16.05
N THR A 154 2.75 4.76 -15.51
CA THR A 154 2.00 3.55 -15.13
C THR A 154 2.08 3.39 -13.62
N LEU A 155 0.94 3.25 -12.96
CA LEU A 155 0.90 2.92 -11.54
C LEU A 155 0.83 1.40 -11.38
N PHE A 156 1.74 0.87 -10.56
CA PHE A 156 1.72 -0.52 -10.15
C PHE A 156 1.09 -0.64 -8.76
N HIS A 157 -0.12 -1.18 -8.72
CA HIS A 157 -0.89 -1.37 -7.49
C HIS A 157 -0.39 -2.61 -6.73
N GLY A 158 0.22 -2.37 -5.57
CA GLY A 158 0.66 -3.40 -4.64
C GLY A 158 -0.47 -4.15 -3.93
N ARG A 159 -0.08 -5.06 -3.02
CA ARG A 159 -1.04 -5.87 -2.25
C ARG A 159 -1.85 -5.04 -1.26
N GLY A 160 -3.05 -5.54 -0.95
CA GLY A 160 -3.91 -4.97 0.07
C GLY A 160 -4.81 -3.83 -0.40
N GLY A 161 -4.69 -3.35 -1.64
CA GLY A 161 -5.62 -2.37 -2.20
C GLY A 161 -7.01 -2.95 -2.45
N THR A 162 -8.01 -2.08 -2.60
CA THR A 162 -9.38 -2.45 -3.02
C THR A 162 -9.37 -3.20 -4.36
N ILE A 163 -8.46 -2.84 -5.27
CA ILE A 163 -8.31 -3.46 -6.60
C ILE A 163 -7.88 -4.94 -6.51
N GLY A 164 -6.97 -5.28 -5.59
CA GLY A 164 -6.28 -6.58 -5.56
C GLY A 164 -6.89 -7.65 -4.66
N ARG A 165 -7.96 -7.33 -3.91
CA ARG A 165 -8.48 -8.21 -2.84
C ARG A 165 -9.71 -9.05 -3.18
N GLY A 166 -10.31 -8.87 -4.36
CA GLY A 166 -11.47 -9.66 -4.81
C GLY A 166 -12.73 -9.59 -3.93
N GLY A 167 -12.66 -8.95 -2.75
CA GLY A 167 -13.73 -8.88 -1.76
C GLY A 167 -14.66 -7.69 -1.92
N GLY A 168 -14.32 -6.71 -2.75
CA GLY A 168 -15.24 -5.67 -3.23
C GLY A 168 -15.29 -5.68 -4.76
N PRO A 169 -16.17 -4.89 -5.40
CA PRO A 169 -16.24 -4.82 -6.86
C PRO A 169 -14.93 -4.23 -7.41
N SER A 170 -13.98 -5.10 -7.76
CA SER A 170 -12.67 -4.71 -8.34
C SER A 170 -12.84 -3.80 -9.57
N HIS A 171 -13.98 -3.95 -10.28
CA HIS A 171 -14.43 -3.03 -11.32
C HIS A 171 -14.56 -1.59 -10.79
N LEU A 172 -15.39 -1.36 -9.77
CA LEU A 172 -15.60 -0.03 -9.19
C LEU A 172 -14.32 0.52 -8.54
N ALA A 173 -13.47 -0.34 -7.98
CA ALA A 173 -12.18 0.06 -7.42
C ALA A 173 -11.21 0.62 -8.48
N ILE A 174 -11.28 0.13 -9.72
CA ILE A 174 -10.52 0.69 -10.85
C ILE A 174 -11.15 2.02 -11.29
N LEU A 175 -12.48 2.07 -11.42
CA LEU A 175 -13.20 3.28 -11.78
C LEU A 175 -13.04 4.42 -10.76
N SER A 176 -12.75 4.10 -9.50
CA SER A 176 -12.56 5.09 -8.44
C SER A 176 -11.15 5.67 -8.32
N GLN A 177 -10.19 5.19 -9.13
CA GLN A 177 -8.84 5.78 -9.15
C GLN A 177 -8.89 7.26 -9.55
N PRO A 178 -7.97 8.12 -9.08
CA PRO A 178 -7.97 9.52 -9.45
C PRO A 178 -7.96 9.70 -10.99
N PRO A 179 -8.58 10.76 -11.53
CA PRO A 179 -8.60 11.00 -12.97
C PRO A 179 -7.21 11.01 -13.59
N ASN A 180 -7.09 10.50 -14.82
CA ASN A 180 -5.85 10.47 -15.62
C ASN A 180 -4.68 9.66 -15.01
N THR A 181 -4.96 8.70 -14.12
CA THR A 181 -3.91 7.85 -13.50
C THR A 181 -3.69 6.51 -14.20
N ILE A 182 -4.66 6.03 -15.01
CA ILE A 182 -4.59 4.72 -15.69
C ILE A 182 -4.18 4.86 -17.15
N ASN A 183 -4.87 5.71 -17.93
CA ASN A 183 -4.56 6.02 -19.33
C ASN A 183 -4.22 4.79 -20.20
N GLY A 184 -5.05 3.75 -20.09
CA GLY A 184 -4.92 2.50 -20.84
C GLY A 184 -3.77 1.58 -20.39
N SER A 185 -3.16 1.82 -19.22
CA SER A 185 -2.05 1.00 -18.71
C SER A 185 -2.23 0.72 -17.22
N LEU A 186 -2.78 -0.46 -16.90
CA LEU A 186 -3.01 -0.92 -15.54
C LEU A 186 -2.05 -2.06 -15.19
N ARG A 187 -1.37 -1.95 -14.04
CA ARG A 187 -0.60 -3.07 -13.45
C ARG A 187 -1.07 -3.29 -12.02
N VAL A 188 -1.52 -4.50 -11.70
CA VAL A 188 -2.11 -4.84 -10.40
C VAL A 188 -1.49 -6.14 -9.89
N THR A 189 -1.25 -6.19 -8.59
CA THR A 189 -0.87 -7.44 -7.92
C THR A 189 -2.11 -8.29 -7.66
N ILE A 190 -2.18 -9.48 -8.28
CA ILE A 190 -3.12 -10.51 -7.85
C ILE A 190 -2.55 -11.20 -6.62
N GLN A 191 -3.29 -11.14 -5.52
CA GLN A 191 -2.88 -11.77 -4.28
C GLN A 191 -3.06 -13.29 -4.36
N GLY A 192 -2.13 -14.05 -3.79
CA GLY A 192 -2.18 -15.51 -3.80
C GLY A 192 -3.45 -16.06 -3.16
N GLU A 193 -3.96 -15.41 -2.11
CA GLU A 193 -5.21 -15.79 -1.45
C GLU A 193 -6.48 -15.52 -2.30
N VAL A 194 -6.36 -14.88 -3.46
CA VAL A 194 -7.48 -14.56 -4.38
C VAL A 194 -7.29 -15.22 -5.76
N ILE A 195 -6.16 -15.91 -5.99
CA ILE A 195 -5.83 -16.47 -7.31
C ILE A 195 -6.87 -17.49 -7.75
N GLU A 196 -7.29 -18.38 -6.85
CA GLU A 196 -8.27 -19.43 -7.10
C GLU A 196 -9.63 -18.83 -7.46
N GLN A 197 -10.13 -17.89 -6.65
CA GLN A 197 -11.40 -17.21 -6.94
C GLN A 197 -11.37 -16.45 -8.27
N SER A 198 -10.20 -15.93 -8.66
CA SER A 198 -10.07 -15.10 -9.86
C SER A 198 -9.90 -15.91 -11.14
N PHE A 199 -9.22 -17.05 -11.07
CA PHE A 199 -8.71 -17.77 -12.24
C PHE A 199 -8.85 -19.31 -12.18
N GLY A 200 -9.29 -19.88 -11.06
CA GLY A 200 -9.39 -21.34 -10.87
C GLY A 200 -10.53 -21.99 -11.67
N GLU A 201 -11.57 -21.23 -11.98
CA GLU A 201 -12.71 -21.69 -12.81
C GLU A 201 -12.80 -20.87 -14.10
N GLU A 202 -13.13 -21.52 -15.23
CA GLU A 202 -13.06 -20.94 -16.57
C GLU A 202 -13.94 -19.69 -16.75
N HIS A 203 -15.19 -19.73 -16.29
CA HIS A 203 -16.11 -18.60 -16.41
C HIS A 203 -15.71 -17.45 -15.48
N LEU A 204 -15.21 -17.75 -14.28
CA LEU A 204 -14.70 -16.74 -13.36
C LEU A 204 -13.42 -16.09 -13.90
N CYS A 205 -12.52 -16.88 -14.49
CA CYS A 205 -11.33 -16.40 -15.19
C CYS A 205 -11.73 -15.41 -16.31
N PHE A 206 -12.67 -15.80 -17.17
CA PHE A 206 -13.19 -14.93 -18.22
C PHE A 206 -13.75 -13.62 -17.65
N ARG A 207 -14.61 -13.70 -16.62
CA ARG A 207 -15.19 -12.50 -15.97
C ARG A 207 -14.13 -11.62 -15.31
N THR A 208 -13.04 -12.21 -14.82
CA THR A 208 -11.90 -11.47 -14.27
C THR A 208 -11.20 -10.68 -15.35
N LEU A 209 -10.85 -11.30 -16.47
CA LEU A 209 -10.24 -10.60 -17.60
C LEU A 209 -11.17 -9.54 -18.18
N GLN A 210 -12.47 -9.84 -18.28
CA GLN A 210 -13.50 -8.92 -18.77
C GLN A 210 -13.57 -7.65 -17.91
N ARG A 211 -13.69 -7.77 -16.57
CA ARG A 211 -13.86 -6.60 -15.70
C ARG A 211 -12.61 -5.72 -15.66
N PHE A 212 -11.41 -6.30 -15.67
CA PHE A 212 -10.16 -5.52 -15.72
C PHE A 212 -10.06 -4.73 -17.02
N THR A 213 -10.40 -5.35 -18.15
CA THR A 213 -10.38 -4.70 -19.46
C THR A 213 -11.40 -3.57 -19.52
N ALA A 214 -12.66 -3.85 -19.16
CA ALA A 214 -13.75 -2.88 -19.21
C ALA A 214 -13.49 -1.66 -18.33
N ALA A 215 -13.14 -1.87 -17.05
CA ALA A 215 -12.94 -0.77 -16.11
C ALA A 215 -11.70 0.08 -16.46
N THR A 216 -10.64 -0.54 -16.98
CA THR A 216 -9.44 0.19 -17.46
C THR A 216 -9.76 1.10 -18.64
N LEU A 217 -10.58 0.60 -19.57
CA LEU A 217 -11.03 1.35 -20.74
C LEU A 217 -11.97 2.49 -20.34
N GLU A 218 -13.00 2.19 -19.55
CA GLU A 218 -13.99 3.16 -19.09
C GLU A 218 -13.34 4.28 -18.29
N HIS A 219 -12.46 3.98 -17.31
CA HIS A 219 -11.79 5.02 -16.53
C HIS A 219 -11.04 6.06 -17.38
N GLY A 220 -10.42 5.61 -18.48
CA GLY A 220 -9.68 6.48 -19.39
C GLY A 220 -10.57 7.41 -20.23
N MET A 221 -11.85 7.08 -20.41
CA MET A 221 -12.81 7.85 -21.23
C MET A 221 -13.89 8.55 -20.39
N HIS A 222 -14.15 8.02 -19.19
CA HIS A 222 -15.17 8.46 -18.25
C HIS A 222 -14.56 8.48 -16.84
N PRO A 223 -13.70 9.47 -16.54
CA PRO A 223 -13.04 9.56 -15.24
C PRO A 223 -14.06 9.87 -14.13
N PRO A 224 -13.80 9.45 -12.88
CA PRO A 224 -14.70 9.74 -11.77
C PRO A 224 -14.71 11.24 -11.44
N VAL A 225 -15.73 11.66 -10.69
CA VAL A 225 -15.81 13.02 -10.15
C VAL A 225 -14.59 13.34 -9.29
N SER A 226 -14.08 14.57 -9.43
CA SER A 226 -13.06 15.09 -8.51
C SER A 226 -13.71 15.40 -7.16
N PRO A 227 -13.01 15.21 -6.03
CA PRO A 227 -13.57 15.54 -4.73
C PRO A 227 -13.89 17.04 -4.62
N LYS A 228 -15.05 17.37 -4.04
CA LYS A 228 -15.37 18.74 -3.65
C LYS A 228 -14.34 19.24 -2.61
N PRO A 229 -14.03 20.55 -2.55
CA PRO A 229 -13.05 21.08 -1.58
C PRO A 229 -13.32 20.70 -0.13
N GLU A 230 -14.60 20.71 0.27
CA GLU A 230 -15.07 20.31 1.59
C GLU A 230 -14.83 18.82 1.88
N TRP A 231 -14.96 17.95 0.87
CA TRP A 231 -14.66 16.52 1.02
C TRP A 231 -13.17 16.27 1.23
N ALA A 232 -12.33 16.96 0.45
CA ALA A 232 -10.87 16.87 0.58
C ALA A 232 -10.40 17.41 1.95
N ALA A 233 -10.95 18.53 2.41
CA ALA A 233 -10.64 19.11 3.71
C ALA A 233 -11.06 18.17 4.86
N LEU A 234 -12.24 17.57 4.77
CA LEU A 234 -12.72 16.60 5.75
C LEU A 234 -11.82 15.36 5.80
N MET A 235 -11.40 14.83 4.64
CA MET A 235 -10.46 13.71 4.58
C MET A 235 -9.07 14.05 5.13
N ASP A 236 -8.57 15.27 4.92
CA ASP A 236 -7.30 15.73 5.50
C ASP A 236 -7.36 15.77 7.03
N GLU A 237 -8.46 16.25 7.60
CA GLU A 237 -8.68 16.25 9.05
C GLU A 237 -8.81 14.82 9.60
N MET A 238 -9.69 14.00 9.01
CA MET A 238 -9.89 12.61 9.43
C MET A 238 -8.60 11.78 9.37
N ALA A 239 -7.75 12.00 8.36
CA ALA A 239 -6.49 11.29 8.22
C ALA A 239 -5.51 11.59 9.38
N ILE A 240 -5.50 12.81 9.91
CA ILE A 240 -4.66 13.17 11.07
C ILE A 240 -5.14 12.41 12.30
N ILE A 241 -6.44 12.49 12.59
CA ILE A 241 -7.06 11.85 13.75
C ILE A 241 -6.93 10.32 13.71
N ALA A 242 -7.22 9.71 12.56
CA ALA A 242 -7.08 8.26 12.38
C ALA A 242 -5.64 7.78 12.58
N THR A 243 -4.65 8.54 12.06
CA THR A 243 -3.23 8.20 12.26
C THR A 243 -2.81 8.33 13.72
N GLU A 244 -3.28 9.37 14.41
CA GLU A 244 -2.98 9.55 15.82
C GLU A 244 -3.54 8.39 16.67
N GLU A 245 -4.81 8.04 16.48
CA GLU A 245 -5.42 6.90 17.18
C GLU A 245 -4.65 5.62 16.85
N TYR A 246 -4.49 5.29 15.58
CA TYR A 246 -3.81 4.06 15.15
C TYR A 246 -2.42 3.95 15.77
N ARG A 247 -1.62 5.01 15.71
CA ARG A 247 -0.26 5.00 16.25
C ARG A 247 -0.24 4.99 17.78
N SER A 248 -1.27 5.51 18.44
CA SER A 248 -1.39 5.45 19.91
C SER A 248 -1.46 4.02 20.40
N TYR A 249 -2.23 3.15 19.73
CA TYR A 249 -2.28 1.72 20.05
C TYR A 249 -1.07 0.96 19.51
N VAL A 250 -0.72 1.11 18.23
CA VAL A 250 0.21 0.18 17.58
C VAL A 250 1.68 0.46 17.91
N PHE A 251 2.03 1.72 18.20
CA PHE A 251 3.42 2.14 18.40
C PHE A 251 3.69 2.83 19.74
N LYS A 252 2.70 3.52 20.34
CA LYS A 252 2.91 4.24 21.61
C LYS A 252 2.54 3.43 22.85
N GLU A 253 1.55 2.55 22.76
CA GLU A 253 1.15 1.67 23.86
C GLU A 253 2.24 0.61 24.13
N PRO A 254 2.94 0.68 25.28
CA PRO A 254 4.10 -0.19 25.54
C PRO A 254 3.75 -1.68 25.54
N ARG A 255 2.54 -2.03 25.96
CA ARG A 255 2.11 -3.43 26.07
C ARG A 255 1.47 -3.98 24.80
N PHE A 256 1.36 -3.19 23.74
CA PHE A 256 0.70 -3.63 22.50
C PHE A 256 1.36 -4.86 21.86
N VAL A 257 2.70 -4.88 21.80
CA VAL A 257 3.44 -5.99 21.18
C VAL A 257 3.29 -7.28 22.00
N GLU A 258 3.21 -7.17 23.32
CA GLU A 258 2.93 -8.29 24.22
C GLU A 258 1.53 -8.84 23.95
N TYR A 259 0.51 -7.98 24.00
CA TYR A 259 -0.88 -8.35 23.70
C TYR A 259 -1.01 -8.99 22.31
N PHE A 260 -0.43 -8.38 21.27
CA PHE A 260 -0.47 -8.89 19.91
C PHE A 260 0.07 -10.32 19.78
N ARG A 261 1.17 -10.64 20.47
CA ARG A 261 1.79 -11.97 20.43
C ARG A 261 1.00 -13.03 21.19
N LEU A 262 0.24 -12.63 22.21
CA LEU A 262 -0.61 -13.53 22.97
C LEU A 262 -1.97 -13.74 22.28
N ALA A 263 -2.58 -12.64 21.82
CA ALA A 263 -3.91 -12.63 21.23
C ALA A 263 -3.96 -13.19 19.81
N THR A 264 -2.81 -13.36 19.14
CA THR A 264 -2.73 -13.80 17.74
C THR A 264 -1.64 -14.85 17.52
N PRO A 265 -1.74 -15.71 16.47
CA PRO A 265 -0.74 -16.73 16.18
C PRO A 265 0.48 -16.19 15.41
N GLU A 266 0.92 -14.95 15.67
CA GLU A 266 2.06 -14.33 14.94
C GLU A 266 3.36 -15.12 15.10
N LEU A 267 3.65 -15.56 16.31
CA LEU A 267 4.91 -16.26 16.60
C LEU A 267 4.91 -17.65 15.95
N GLU A 268 3.79 -18.37 16.03
CA GLU A 268 3.60 -19.68 15.43
C GLU A 268 3.69 -19.59 13.91
N PHE A 269 3.07 -18.58 13.29
CA PHE A 269 3.17 -18.36 11.85
C PHE A 269 4.63 -18.19 11.38
N GLY A 270 5.46 -17.50 12.16
CA GLY A 270 6.89 -17.35 11.87
C GLY A 270 7.74 -18.60 12.10
N ARG A 271 7.25 -19.56 12.88
CA ARG A 271 7.95 -20.83 13.21
C ARG A 271 7.50 -21.99 12.34
N MET A 272 6.27 -21.96 11.82
CA MET A 272 5.72 -23.00 10.98
C MET A 272 6.18 -22.88 9.53
N ASN A 273 6.19 -24.01 8.82
CA ASN A 273 6.56 -24.09 7.40
C ASN A 273 5.41 -23.68 6.47
N ILE A 274 4.84 -22.50 6.69
CA ILE A 274 3.71 -21.94 5.92
C ILE A 274 4.21 -20.85 4.96
N GLY A 275 5.15 -20.02 5.39
CA GLY A 275 5.72 -18.93 4.59
C GLY A 275 7.16 -19.21 4.18
N SER A 276 7.54 -18.86 2.94
CA SER A 276 8.92 -18.98 2.45
C SER A 276 9.84 -17.83 2.88
N ARG A 277 9.32 -16.83 3.61
CA ARG A 277 10.05 -15.60 3.96
C ARG A 277 10.03 -15.37 5.47
N PRO A 278 11.10 -14.82 6.05
CA PRO A 278 11.10 -14.37 7.45
C PRO A 278 9.98 -13.35 7.72
N SER A 279 9.29 -13.49 8.85
CA SER A 279 8.17 -12.61 9.24
C SER A 279 8.63 -11.20 9.62
N LYS A 280 9.87 -11.05 10.10
CA LYS A 280 10.47 -9.77 10.52
C LYS A 280 11.75 -9.47 9.75
N ARG A 281 12.04 -8.18 9.56
CA ARG A 281 13.33 -7.70 9.03
C ARG A 281 14.43 -7.69 10.08
N LYS A 282 14.06 -7.45 11.35
CA LYS A 282 14.95 -7.47 12.53
C LYS A 282 14.20 -8.12 13.69
N PRO A 283 14.74 -9.16 14.37
CA PRO A 283 14.02 -9.90 15.42
C PRO A 283 13.46 -9.05 16.57
N SER A 284 14.20 -8.02 17.01
CA SER A 284 13.86 -7.17 18.16
C SER A 284 13.08 -5.89 17.82
N GLY A 285 12.77 -5.62 16.54
CA GLY A 285 12.28 -4.32 16.09
C GLY A 285 10.77 -4.03 16.22
N GLY A 286 10.03 -4.77 17.05
CA GLY A 286 8.59 -4.57 17.28
C GLY A 286 7.73 -4.65 16.00
N ILE A 287 6.66 -3.86 15.93
CA ILE A 287 5.77 -3.80 14.74
C ILE A 287 6.46 -3.15 13.53
N VAL A 288 7.43 -2.26 13.76
CA VAL A 288 8.19 -1.60 12.69
C VAL A 288 8.95 -2.64 11.86
N SER A 289 9.55 -3.64 12.51
CA SER A 289 10.26 -4.71 11.80
C SER A 289 9.38 -5.81 11.23
N LEU A 290 8.12 -5.92 11.68
CA LEU A 290 7.14 -6.87 11.16
C LEU A 290 6.72 -6.50 9.73
N ARG A 291 6.73 -7.49 8.83
CA ARG A 291 6.26 -7.31 7.45
C ARG A 291 4.72 -7.20 7.40
N ALA A 292 4.19 -6.55 6.38
CA ALA A 292 2.74 -6.37 6.23
C ALA A 292 1.94 -7.68 6.12
N ILE A 293 2.50 -8.74 5.51
CA ILE A 293 1.80 -10.03 5.39
C ILE A 293 1.54 -10.67 6.77
N PRO A 294 2.56 -10.95 7.61
CA PRO A 294 2.33 -11.42 8.98
C PRO A 294 1.38 -10.53 9.78
N TRP A 295 1.51 -9.20 9.64
CA TRP A 295 0.65 -8.24 10.33
C TRP A 295 -0.84 -8.47 10.02
N ILE A 296 -1.21 -8.50 8.73
CA ILE A 296 -2.62 -8.71 8.35
C ILE A 296 -3.05 -10.16 8.63
N PHE A 297 -2.17 -11.14 8.37
CA PHE A 297 -2.48 -12.56 8.55
C PHE A 297 -2.87 -12.88 9.99
N SER A 298 -2.05 -12.46 10.97
CA SER A 298 -2.27 -12.76 12.38
C SER A 298 -3.62 -12.27 12.90
N TRP A 299 -4.01 -11.03 12.56
CA TRP A 299 -5.31 -10.48 12.96
C TRP A 299 -6.49 -11.03 12.16
N THR A 300 -6.24 -11.58 10.96
CA THR A 300 -7.27 -12.28 10.17
C THR A 300 -7.63 -13.61 10.82
N GLN A 301 -6.64 -14.36 11.33
CA GLN A 301 -6.86 -15.67 11.97
C GLN A 301 -7.79 -15.57 13.19
N THR A 302 -7.67 -14.48 13.96
CA THR A 302 -8.45 -14.27 15.19
C THR A 302 -9.80 -13.61 14.93
N ARG A 303 -10.16 -13.43 13.65
CA ARG A 303 -11.42 -12.79 13.20
C ARG A 303 -11.59 -11.36 13.70
N PHE A 304 -10.50 -10.69 14.10
CA PHE A 304 -10.58 -9.35 14.67
C PHE A 304 -10.23 -8.25 13.69
N HIS A 305 -9.37 -8.52 12.69
CA HIS A 305 -9.06 -7.63 11.58
C HIS A 305 -8.62 -6.20 11.97
N LEU A 306 -8.05 -6.02 13.17
CA LEU A 306 -7.60 -4.75 13.73
C LEU A 306 -6.88 -3.82 12.72
N PRO A 307 -5.96 -4.31 11.86
CA PRO A 307 -5.23 -3.45 10.92
C PRO A 307 -6.09 -2.74 9.87
N VAL A 308 -7.33 -3.19 9.64
CA VAL A 308 -8.18 -2.68 8.56
C VAL A 308 -9.04 -1.52 9.02
N TRP A 309 -9.58 -1.57 10.25
CA TRP A 309 -10.58 -0.63 10.74
C TRP A 309 -10.07 0.34 11.82
N LEU A 310 -8.96 0.02 12.51
CA LEU A 310 -8.44 0.89 13.57
C LEU A 310 -8.10 2.30 13.01
N GLY A 311 -8.63 3.34 13.64
CA GLY A 311 -8.54 4.74 13.18
C GLY A 311 -9.85 5.30 12.64
N PHE A 312 -10.74 4.46 12.07
CA PHE A 312 -11.96 4.95 11.41
C PHE A 312 -12.99 5.50 12.40
N GLY A 313 -13.29 4.75 13.47
CA GLY A 313 -14.33 5.13 14.43
C GLY A 313 -14.04 6.48 15.08
N THR A 314 -12.82 6.67 15.60
CA THR A 314 -12.43 7.93 16.22
C THR A 314 -12.40 9.08 15.21
N ALA A 315 -11.97 8.85 13.97
CA ALA A 315 -12.01 9.89 12.94
C ALA A 315 -13.44 10.31 12.57
N PHE A 316 -14.36 9.37 12.39
CA PHE A 316 -15.78 9.67 12.14
C PHE A 316 -16.40 10.43 13.31
N LYS A 317 -16.22 9.92 14.51
CA LYS A 317 -16.75 10.52 15.73
C LYS A 317 -16.28 11.97 15.89
N HIS A 318 -14.98 12.20 15.75
CA HIS A 318 -14.38 13.52 15.87
C HIS A 318 -15.02 14.54 14.92
N VAL A 319 -15.12 14.21 13.63
CA VAL A 319 -15.65 15.17 12.66
C VAL A 319 -17.16 15.39 12.80
N ILE A 320 -17.92 14.36 13.20
CA ILE A 320 -19.36 14.48 13.45
C ILE A 320 -19.63 15.35 14.70
N GLU A 321 -18.85 15.18 15.77
CA GLU A 321 -18.97 15.98 17.00
C GLU A 321 -18.56 17.43 16.78
N LYS A 322 -17.58 17.67 15.91
CA LYS A 322 -17.11 19.02 15.57
C LYS A 322 -18.16 19.85 14.81
N ASP A 323 -18.89 19.23 13.88
CA ASP A 323 -19.99 19.87 13.16
C ASP A 323 -21.00 18.81 12.71
N VAL A 324 -22.24 18.91 13.21
CA VAL A 324 -23.32 17.96 12.90
C VAL A 324 -23.61 17.84 11.40
N ARG A 325 -23.28 18.87 10.60
CA ARG A 325 -23.43 18.85 9.14
C ARG A 325 -22.45 17.88 8.48
N ASN A 326 -21.31 17.59 9.12
CA ASN A 326 -20.32 16.65 8.60
C ASN A 326 -20.89 15.24 8.46
N PHE A 327 -21.87 14.85 9.28
CA PHE A 327 -22.55 13.56 9.10
C PHE A 327 -23.22 13.46 7.73
N GLN A 328 -23.96 14.50 7.33
CA GLN A 328 -24.60 14.54 6.01
C GLN A 328 -23.56 14.60 4.88
N ILE A 329 -22.46 15.34 5.06
CA ILE A 329 -21.36 15.38 4.09
C ILE A 329 -20.73 13.98 3.91
N LEU A 330 -20.52 13.22 4.98
CA LEU A 330 -19.98 11.86 4.90
C LEU A 330 -20.93 10.92 4.13
N ARG A 331 -22.24 11.05 4.35
CA ARG A 331 -23.25 10.28 3.58
C ARG A 331 -23.26 10.68 2.10
N GLU A 332 -23.13 11.97 1.80
CA GLU A 332 -22.98 12.44 0.42
C GLU A 332 -21.70 11.90 -0.23
N MET A 333 -20.57 11.93 0.47
CA MET A 333 -19.32 11.34 0.01
C MET A 333 -19.47 9.84 -0.30
N TYR A 334 -20.19 9.08 0.53
CA TYR A 334 -20.43 7.65 0.27
C TYR A 334 -21.26 7.41 -1.00
N ASN A 335 -22.26 8.25 -1.24
CA ASN A 335 -23.15 8.10 -2.40
C ASN A 335 -22.55 8.67 -3.70
N GLU A 336 -21.82 9.78 -3.64
CA GLU A 336 -21.40 10.56 -4.80
C GLU A 336 -19.91 10.40 -5.15
N TRP A 337 -19.07 9.95 -4.21
CA TRP A 337 -17.63 9.85 -4.42
C TRP A 337 -17.14 8.39 -4.47
N PRO A 338 -16.86 7.84 -5.67
CA PRO A 338 -16.49 6.42 -5.82
C PRO A 338 -15.29 6.00 -4.96
N PHE A 339 -14.31 6.89 -4.74
CA PHE A 339 -13.15 6.58 -3.89
C PHE A 339 -13.56 6.32 -2.43
N PHE A 340 -14.42 7.18 -1.88
CA PHE A 340 -14.86 7.05 -0.51
C PHE A 340 -15.76 5.81 -0.34
N ARG A 341 -16.67 5.59 -1.30
CA ARG A 341 -17.52 4.40 -1.36
C ARG A 341 -16.72 3.10 -1.30
N VAL A 342 -15.81 2.87 -2.25
CA VAL A 342 -15.04 1.60 -2.27
C VAL A 342 -14.11 1.45 -1.07
N THR A 343 -13.73 2.55 -0.42
CA THR A 343 -12.93 2.53 0.81
C THR A 343 -13.78 1.98 1.97
N LEU A 344 -15.03 2.44 2.11
CA LEU A 344 -15.94 1.95 3.15
C LEU A 344 -16.46 0.55 2.84
N ASP A 345 -16.82 0.24 1.58
CA ASP A 345 -17.28 -1.10 1.19
C ASP A 345 -16.25 -2.19 1.54
N LEU A 346 -14.95 -1.89 1.40
CA LEU A 346 -13.89 -2.81 1.81
C LEU A 346 -13.87 -3.04 3.32
N VAL A 347 -14.04 -1.98 4.11
CA VAL A 347 -14.04 -2.07 5.58
C VAL A 347 -15.29 -2.80 6.05
N GLU A 348 -16.45 -2.54 5.44
CA GLU A 348 -17.71 -3.23 5.69
C GLU A 348 -17.62 -4.73 5.41
N MET A 349 -17.05 -5.12 4.26
CA MET A 349 -16.78 -6.53 3.95
C MET A 349 -15.85 -7.20 4.95
N VAL A 350 -14.88 -6.46 5.50
CA VAL A 350 -14.00 -7.00 6.55
C VAL A 350 -14.74 -7.15 7.87
N PHE A 351 -15.63 -6.23 8.22
CA PHE A 351 -16.53 -6.39 9.37
C PHE A 351 -17.45 -7.61 9.21
N ALA A 352 -17.97 -7.88 8.01
CA ALA A 352 -18.76 -9.07 7.73
C ALA A 352 -17.97 -10.39 7.90
N LYS A 353 -16.63 -10.33 7.81
CA LYS A 353 -15.72 -11.46 8.08
C LYS A 353 -15.22 -11.49 9.52
N GLY A 354 -15.52 -10.47 10.31
CA GLY A 354 -15.08 -10.34 11.69
C GLY A 354 -16.06 -10.96 12.69
N ASP A 355 -15.54 -11.40 13.83
CA ASP A 355 -16.33 -11.90 14.94
C ASP A 355 -15.63 -11.54 16.27
N PRO A 356 -16.10 -10.49 16.97
CA PRO A 356 -15.50 -10.06 18.23
C PRO A 356 -15.69 -11.09 19.36
N LYS A 357 -16.65 -12.03 19.25
CA LYS A 357 -16.82 -13.12 20.23
C LYS A 357 -15.72 -14.16 20.09
N ILE A 358 -15.34 -14.49 18.86
CA ILE A 358 -14.18 -15.35 18.60
C ILE A 358 -12.91 -14.64 19.09
N ALA A 359 -12.73 -13.36 18.79
CA ALA A 359 -11.57 -12.59 19.30
C ALA A 359 -11.52 -12.60 20.84
N ALA A 360 -12.65 -12.46 21.53
CA ALA A 360 -12.73 -12.55 22.98
C ALA A 360 -12.38 -13.95 23.52
N MET A 361 -12.66 -15.02 22.76
CA MET A 361 -12.27 -16.38 23.11
C MET A 361 -10.75 -16.56 23.05
N TYR A 362 -10.08 -16.01 22.03
CA TYR A 362 -8.61 -15.99 21.97
C TYR A 362 -8.02 -15.28 23.17
N ASP A 363 -8.54 -14.09 23.52
CA ASP A 363 -8.10 -13.35 24.70
C ASP A 363 -8.26 -14.18 25.98
N LYS A 364 -9.45 -14.75 26.20
CA LYS A 364 -9.73 -15.55 27.40
C LYS A 364 -8.78 -16.73 27.59
N LEU A 365 -8.33 -17.36 26.49
CA LEU A 365 -7.52 -18.57 26.55
C LEU A 365 -6.01 -18.30 26.55
N LEU A 366 -5.57 -17.21 25.92
CA LEU A 366 -4.16 -17.00 25.59
C LEU A 366 -3.55 -15.74 26.20
N VAL A 367 -4.37 -14.74 26.53
CA VAL A 367 -3.91 -13.43 27.01
C VAL A 367 -3.88 -13.42 28.54
N SER A 368 -2.85 -12.78 29.12
CA SER A 368 -2.72 -12.62 30.57
C SER A 368 -3.86 -11.75 31.14
N GLU A 369 -4.30 -12.03 32.36
CA GLU A 369 -5.46 -11.35 32.99
C GLU A 369 -5.32 -9.82 33.00
N GLU A 370 -4.11 -9.33 33.23
CA GLU A 370 -3.73 -7.91 33.22
C GLU A 370 -3.89 -7.19 31.87
N LEU A 371 -3.97 -7.95 30.76
CA LEU A 371 -4.16 -7.43 29.41
C LEU A 371 -5.59 -7.59 28.88
N LEU A 372 -6.46 -8.32 29.59
CA LEU A 372 -7.86 -8.50 29.18
C LEU A 372 -8.62 -7.16 29.05
N PRO A 373 -8.47 -6.17 29.97
CA PRO A 373 -9.15 -4.87 29.80
C PRO A 373 -8.71 -4.12 28.53
N PHE A 374 -7.47 -4.31 28.09
CA PHE A 374 -6.98 -3.73 26.84
C PHE A 374 -7.67 -4.34 25.62
N GLY A 375 -7.82 -5.67 25.60
CA GLY A 375 -8.57 -6.38 24.55
C GLY A 375 -10.06 -6.01 24.53
N GLU A 376 -10.68 -5.84 25.70
CA GLU A 376 -12.06 -5.34 25.81
C GLU A 376 -12.22 -3.94 25.22
N LYS A 377 -11.28 -3.03 25.51
CA LYS A 377 -11.26 -1.69 24.93
C LYS A 377 -11.19 -1.73 23.40
N LEU A 378 -10.34 -2.60 22.83
CA LEU A 378 -10.25 -2.76 21.38
C LEU A 378 -11.56 -3.31 20.79
N ARG A 379 -12.22 -4.28 21.44
CA ARG A 379 -13.52 -4.81 20.98
C ARG A 379 -14.64 -3.77 21.08
N ALA A 380 -14.63 -2.91 22.10
CA ALA A 380 -15.57 -1.80 22.17
C ALA A 380 -15.38 -0.84 20.99
N ASN A 381 -14.12 -0.52 20.65
CA ASN A 381 -13.79 0.31 19.48
C ASN A 381 -14.22 -0.35 18.15
N TYR A 382 -14.07 -1.67 18.03
CA TYR A 382 -14.58 -2.44 16.88
C TYR A 382 -16.09 -2.20 16.68
N GLU A 383 -16.89 -2.34 17.74
CA GLU A 383 -18.34 -2.18 17.68
C GLU A 383 -18.75 -0.72 17.39
N GLU A 384 -18.10 0.26 18.03
CA GLU A 384 -18.34 1.68 17.76
C GLU A 384 -18.00 2.04 16.30
N THR A 385 -16.85 1.58 15.81
CA THR A 385 -16.42 1.82 14.42
C THR A 385 -17.40 1.20 13.42
N LYS A 386 -17.83 -0.05 13.66
CA LYS A 386 -18.81 -0.74 12.81
C LYS A 386 -20.13 0.04 12.73
N ASN A 387 -20.65 0.50 13.87
CA ASN A 387 -21.91 1.23 13.92
C ASN A 387 -21.82 2.59 13.20
N LEU A 388 -20.73 3.34 13.41
CA LEU A 388 -20.51 4.61 12.72
C LEU A 388 -20.38 4.42 11.20
N LEU A 389 -19.69 3.36 10.75
CA LEU A 389 -19.58 3.04 9.34
C LEU A 389 -20.95 2.77 8.71
N LEU A 390 -21.79 1.94 9.35
CA LEU A 390 -23.14 1.63 8.88
C LEU A 390 -24.02 2.89 8.79
N GLN A 391 -23.92 3.78 9.78
CA GLN A 391 -24.64 5.06 9.75
C GLN A 391 -24.21 5.96 8.58
N VAL A 392 -22.91 6.02 8.28
CA VAL A 392 -22.38 6.78 7.14
C VAL A 392 -22.79 6.15 5.81
N ALA A 393 -22.74 4.82 5.70
CA ALA A 393 -23.21 4.11 4.51
C ALA A 393 -24.74 4.22 4.33
N GLY A 394 -25.48 4.40 5.42
CA GLY A 394 -26.94 4.40 5.44
C GLY A 394 -27.55 2.99 5.45
N HIS A 395 -26.77 1.98 5.87
CA HIS A 395 -27.18 0.58 5.96
C HIS A 395 -27.68 0.26 7.38
N LYS A 396 -28.63 -0.66 7.49
CA LYS A 396 -29.08 -1.20 8.79
C LYS A 396 -28.21 -2.35 9.25
N ASP A 397 -27.79 -3.18 8.29
CA ASP A 397 -26.97 -4.36 8.50
C ASP A 397 -25.76 -4.36 7.57
N LEU A 398 -24.72 -5.14 7.90
CA LEU A 398 -23.52 -5.26 7.07
C LEU A 398 -23.86 -5.87 5.70
N LEU A 399 -23.35 -5.24 4.63
CA LEU A 399 -23.52 -5.67 3.23
C LEU A 399 -24.97 -5.56 2.70
N GLU A 400 -25.77 -4.64 3.25
CA GLU A 400 -27.04 -4.18 2.65
C GLU A 400 -26.80 -3.44 1.32
#